data_AF-A0A853JB87-F1
#
_entry.id   AF-A0A853JB87-F1
#
_cell.length_a   1.000
_cell.length_b   1.000
_cell.length_c   1.000
_cell.angle_alpha   90.00
_cell.angle_beta   90.00
_cell.angle_gamma   90.00
#
_symmetry.space_group_name_H-M   'P 1'
#
loop_
_entity.id
_entity.type
_entity.pdbx_description
1 polymer ?
#
loop_
_entity_poly.entity_id
_entity_poly.type
_entity_poly.pdbx_seq_one_letter_code
_entity_poly.pdbx_strand_id
1 'polypeptide(L)'
;MQTINTVSSNMAYRTERGGLHWIKLIVFSVIAMALSSCQASSFLPSRALEIDLQVANKSVEDVAVEAEAYLQEQGLRRMGKGGYDEIHGTENTVGYESKDGAIIISISVDREMRVPIRISSTAENFPPEADALFEGLKVRMNNRWPNSTQETTN
;
A
#
# COMPACT_ATOMS: atom_id res chain seq x y z
N MET A 1 56.27 -53.01 -47.99
CA MET A 1 57.49 -52.23 -47.72
C MET A 1 57.11 -51.01 -46.89
N GLN A 2 57.95 -50.70 -45.91
CA GLN A 2 57.93 -49.70 -44.82
C GLN A 2 57.09 -48.41 -45.06
N THR A 3 56.56 -47.70 -44.06
CA THR A 3 57.27 -47.25 -42.84
C THR A 3 56.30 -46.83 -41.73
N ILE A 4 56.69 -47.15 -40.50
CA ILE A 4 56.16 -46.70 -39.21
C ILE A 4 56.42 -45.19 -39.06
N ASN A 5 55.56 -44.46 -38.34
CA ASN A 5 56.05 -43.40 -37.45
C ASN A 5 55.13 -43.21 -36.24
N THR A 6 55.77 -43.34 -35.08
CA THR A 6 55.27 -43.21 -33.72
C THR A 6 55.77 -41.87 -33.17
N VAL A 7 54.90 -41.05 -32.59
CA VAL A 7 55.24 -39.94 -31.66
C VAL A 7 54.00 -39.80 -30.74
N SER A 8 53.95 -40.29 -29.50
CA SER A 8 54.70 -40.02 -28.26
C SER A 8 54.51 -38.62 -27.65
N SER A 9 53.89 -38.64 -26.47
CA SER A 9 54.22 -37.85 -25.27
C SER A 9 53.44 -36.57 -24.94
N ASN A 10 52.79 -36.69 -23.76
CA ASN A 10 52.77 -35.73 -22.66
C ASN A 10 52.07 -34.39 -22.88
N MET A 11 50.88 -34.27 -22.27
CA MET A 11 50.50 -32.99 -21.68
C MET A 11 50.05 -33.18 -20.23
N ALA A 12 50.89 -32.66 -19.35
CA ALA A 12 50.71 -32.64 -17.91
C ALA A 12 49.53 -31.74 -17.54
N TYR A 13 48.60 -32.25 -16.74
CA TYR A 13 47.62 -31.43 -16.04
C TYR A 13 48.33 -30.67 -14.92
N ARG A 14 48.72 -29.42 -15.21
CA ARG A 14 49.22 -28.47 -14.23
C ARG A 14 48.02 -27.83 -13.54
N THR A 15 47.73 -28.28 -12.32
CA THR A 15 46.73 -27.69 -11.43
C THR A 15 47.26 -26.36 -10.89
N GLU A 16 46.93 -25.25 -11.56
CA GLU A 16 47.23 -23.92 -11.05
C GLU A 16 46.20 -23.52 -9.99
N ARG A 17 46.68 -23.45 -8.74
CA ARG A 17 46.02 -22.79 -7.62
C ARG A 17 46.02 -21.28 -7.88
N GLY A 18 44.86 -20.69 -8.19
CA GLY A 18 44.77 -19.22 -8.38
C GLY A 18 43.37 -18.61 -8.34
N GLY A 19 42.34 -19.36 -7.95
CA GLY A 19 40.93 -18.95 -8.11
C GLY A 19 40.21 -18.48 -6.85
N LEU A 20 40.89 -17.96 -5.83
CA LEU A 20 40.25 -17.65 -4.53
C LEU A 20 40.20 -16.17 -4.13
N HIS A 21 40.45 -15.24 -5.05
CA HIS A 21 40.38 -13.79 -4.77
C HIS A 21 39.31 -13.00 -5.55
N TRP A 22 38.75 -13.55 -6.63
CA TRP A 22 37.76 -12.82 -7.45
C TRP A 22 36.31 -12.96 -6.94
N ILE A 23 36.02 -13.96 -6.10
CA ILE A 23 34.64 -14.24 -5.64
C ILE A 23 34.17 -13.23 -4.58
N LYS A 24 35.08 -12.52 -3.90
CA LYS A 24 34.69 -11.55 -2.85
C LYS A 24 34.18 -10.21 -3.39
N LEU A 25 34.43 -9.88 -4.65
CA LEU A 25 34.05 -8.59 -5.23
C LEU A 25 32.65 -8.57 -5.85
N ILE A 26 32.14 -9.72 -6.30
CA ILE A 26 30.81 -9.82 -6.95
C ILE A 26 29.69 -9.90 -5.90
N VAL A 27 29.94 -10.50 -4.73
CA VAL A 27 28.92 -10.66 -3.69
C VAL A 27 28.57 -9.32 -3.02
N PHE A 28 29.48 -8.34 -2.98
CA PHE A 28 29.21 -7.04 -2.38
C PHE A 28 28.33 -6.14 -3.26
N SER A 29 28.36 -6.30 -4.58
CA SER A 29 27.59 -5.48 -5.52
C SER A 29 26.10 -5.87 -5.59
N VAL A 30 25.78 -7.14 -5.34
CA VAL A 30 24.38 -7.63 -5.38
C VAL A 30 23.62 -7.26 -4.10
N ILE A 31 24.31 -7.12 -2.96
CA ILE A 31 23.66 -6.77 -1.69
C ILE A 31 23.27 -5.28 -1.63
N ALA A 32 24.00 -4.39 -2.31
CA ALA A 32 23.65 -2.95 -2.34
C ALA A 32 22.38 -2.64 -3.15
N MET A 33 22.02 -3.47 -4.15
CA MET A 33 20.80 -3.27 -4.95
C MET A 33 19.52 -3.80 -4.29
N ALA A 34 19.63 -4.65 -3.25
CA ALA A 34 18.46 -5.12 -2.51
C ALA A 34 17.94 -4.12 -1.48
N LEU A 35 18.75 -3.13 -1.09
CA LEU A 35 18.36 -2.09 -0.12
C LEU A 35 17.73 -0.85 -0.77
N SER A 36 17.85 -0.67 -2.09
CA SER A 36 17.27 0.47 -2.81
C SER A 36 15.84 0.22 -3.33
N SER A 37 15.37 -1.03 -3.37
CA SER A 37 13.97 -1.35 -3.71
C SER A 37 13.01 -1.25 -2.52
N CYS A 38 13.49 -0.91 -1.32
CA CYS A 38 12.67 -0.73 -0.12
C CYS A 38 12.36 0.75 0.20
N GLN A 39 12.48 1.63 -0.79
CA GLN A 39 12.17 3.07 -0.66
C GLN A 39 11.37 3.57 -1.86
N ALA A 40 10.14 3.07 -2.02
CA ALA A 40 9.10 3.74 -2.81
C ALA A 40 7.71 3.14 -2.52
N SER A 41 7.41 2.78 -1.28
CA SER A 41 6.02 2.94 -0.86
C SER A 41 5.84 4.43 -0.68
N SER A 42 5.58 5.14 -1.77
CA SER A 42 5.13 6.53 -1.72
C SER A 42 3.89 6.52 -0.85
N PHE A 43 4.06 6.78 0.45
CA PHE A 43 2.98 7.03 1.38
C PHE A 43 2.24 8.22 0.81
N LEU A 44 1.16 7.96 0.09
CA LEU A 44 0.28 9.01 -0.39
C LEU A 44 -0.15 9.80 0.85
N PRO A 45 -0.01 11.14 0.85
CA PRO A 45 -0.45 11.93 1.98
C PRO A 45 -1.91 11.58 2.29
N SER A 46 -2.19 11.27 3.56
CA SER A 46 -3.50 10.76 3.96
C SER A 46 -3.92 11.19 5.35
N ARG A 47 -5.23 11.36 5.54
CA ARG A 47 -5.87 11.57 6.85
C ARG A 47 -6.90 10.49 7.06
N ALA A 48 -7.01 9.99 8.29
CA ALA A 48 -7.96 8.96 8.67
C ALA A 48 -8.89 9.43 9.78
N LEU A 49 -10.16 9.11 9.63
CA LEU A 49 -11.20 9.28 10.64
C LEU A 49 -11.61 7.89 11.09
N GLU A 50 -11.49 7.60 12.38
CA GLU A 50 -11.96 6.36 12.98
C GLU A 50 -13.28 6.60 13.70
N ILE A 51 -14.26 5.74 13.46
CA ILE A 51 -15.56 5.78 14.15
C ILE A 51 -15.68 4.56 15.05
N ASP A 52 -15.81 4.80 16.36
CA ASP A 52 -16.06 3.78 17.38
C ASP A 52 -17.53 3.35 17.33
N LEU A 53 -17.76 2.11 16.89
CA LEU A 53 -19.11 1.55 16.72
C LEU A 53 -19.82 1.27 18.05
N GLN A 54 -19.07 1.07 19.15
CA GLN A 54 -19.66 0.88 20.48
C GLN A 54 -20.24 2.19 21.00
N VAL A 55 -19.47 3.28 20.87
CA VAL A 55 -19.90 4.62 21.28
C VAL A 55 -21.04 5.11 20.38
N ALA A 56 -20.94 4.89 19.07
CA ALA A 56 -22.00 5.24 18.13
C ALA A 56 -23.27 4.37 18.30
N ASN A 57 -23.13 3.16 18.89
CA ASN A 57 -24.16 2.13 18.97
C ASN A 57 -24.80 1.85 17.58
N LYS A 58 -23.93 1.64 16.59
CA LYS A 58 -24.31 1.51 15.18
C LYS A 58 -23.58 0.38 14.49
N SER A 59 -24.19 -0.13 13.42
CA SER A 59 -23.53 -1.12 12.56
C SER A 59 -22.56 -0.42 11.61
N VAL A 60 -21.64 -1.21 11.07
CA VAL A 60 -20.69 -0.76 10.04
C VAL A 60 -21.43 -0.20 8.83
N GLU A 61 -22.49 -0.87 8.39
CA GLU A 61 -23.28 -0.49 7.22
C GLU A 61 -23.94 0.87 7.41
N ASP A 62 -24.48 1.15 8.61
CA ASP A 62 -25.05 2.46 8.93
C ASP A 62 -23.99 3.57 8.81
N VAL A 63 -22.77 3.32 9.32
CA VAL A 63 -21.64 4.26 9.24
C VAL A 63 -21.16 4.47 7.82
N ALA A 64 -20.98 3.37 7.07
CA ALA A 64 -20.59 3.42 5.67
C ALA A 64 -21.62 4.20 4.86
N VAL A 65 -22.92 3.91 4.98
CA VAL A 65 -23.99 4.60 4.24
C VAL A 65 -23.99 6.10 4.49
N GLU A 66 -23.81 6.54 5.74
CA GLU A 66 -23.74 7.98 6.06
C GLU A 66 -22.50 8.63 5.43
N ALA A 67 -21.35 7.93 5.43
CA ALA A 67 -20.12 8.42 4.81
C ALA A 67 -20.28 8.47 3.29
N GLU A 68 -20.80 7.41 2.68
CA GLU A 68 -21.10 7.34 1.24
C GLU A 68 -22.03 8.48 0.82
N ALA A 69 -23.09 8.76 1.60
CA ALA A 69 -24.03 9.84 1.32
C ALA A 69 -23.34 11.21 1.30
N TYR A 70 -22.50 11.51 2.30
CA TYR A 70 -21.72 12.73 2.32
C TYR A 70 -20.79 12.85 1.10
N LEU A 71 -20.06 11.79 0.76
CA LEU A 71 -19.13 11.81 -0.37
C LEU A 71 -19.85 12.04 -1.71
N GLN A 72 -21.04 11.45 -1.87
CA GLN A 72 -21.89 11.69 -3.04
C GLN A 72 -22.43 13.13 -3.09
N GLU A 73 -22.83 13.70 -1.96
CA GLU A 73 -23.23 15.11 -1.85
C GLU A 73 -22.09 16.07 -2.24
N GLN A 74 -20.84 15.70 -1.94
CA GLN A 74 -19.65 16.43 -2.38
C GLN A 74 -19.26 16.18 -3.84
N GLY A 75 -20.02 15.35 -4.57
CA GLY A 75 -19.83 15.08 -5.99
C GLY A 75 -18.74 14.06 -6.31
N LEU A 76 -18.26 13.28 -5.33
CA LEU A 76 -17.32 12.19 -5.58
C LEU A 76 -18.04 11.01 -6.24
N ARG A 77 -17.33 10.36 -7.17
CA ARG A 77 -17.83 9.19 -7.89
C ARG A 77 -17.39 7.92 -7.20
N ARG A 78 -18.30 6.97 -7.03
CA ARG A 78 -17.97 5.62 -6.56
C ARG A 78 -17.11 4.91 -7.61
N MET A 79 -15.93 4.46 -7.20
CA MET A 79 -14.98 3.72 -8.06
C MET A 79 -15.31 2.23 -8.16
N GLY A 80 -16.09 1.72 -7.20
CA GLY A 80 -16.41 0.31 -7.05
C GLY A 80 -16.06 -0.18 -5.66
N LYS A 81 -16.04 -1.50 -5.51
CA LYS A 81 -15.60 -2.18 -4.30
C LYS A 81 -14.17 -2.68 -4.52
N GLY A 82 -13.28 -2.42 -3.57
CA GLY A 82 -11.89 -2.83 -3.61
C GLY A 82 -11.51 -3.49 -2.29
N GLY A 83 -10.38 -4.20 -2.23
CA GLY A 83 -9.94 -4.85 -1.00
C GLY A 83 -10.78 -6.07 -0.63
N TYR A 84 -10.32 -7.25 -1.07
CA TYR A 84 -10.85 -8.52 -0.60
C TYR A 84 -10.05 -8.93 0.64
N ASP A 85 -10.70 -9.04 1.79
CA ASP A 85 -10.10 -9.64 2.97
C ASP A 85 -10.00 -11.14 2.74
N GLU A 86 -8.85 -11.61 2.25
CA GLU A 86 -8.59 -13.03 1.97
C GLU A 86 -8.78 -13.92 3.21
N ILE A 87 -8.72 -13.36 4.43
CA ILE A 87 -8.86 -14.11 5.68
C ILE A 87 -10.34 -14.45 5.96
N HIS A 88 -11.28 -13.59 5.56
CA HIS A 88 -12.72 -13.77 5.83
C HIS A 88 -13.60 -13.87 4.59
N GLY A 89 -13.04 -13.66 3.40
CA GLY A 89 -13.77 -13.71 2.14
C GLY A 89 -14.76 -12.57 1.96
N THR A 90 -14.48 -11.40 2.56
CA THR A 90 -15.39 -10.25 2.54
C THR A 90 -14.75 -9.03 1.87
N GLU A 91 -15.58 -8.29 1.13
CA GLU A 91 -15.23 -6.98 0.58
C GLU A 91 -15.22 -5.97 1.73
N ASN A 92 -14.04 -5.45 2.08
CA ASN A 92 -13.92 -4.59 3.27
C ASN A 92 -13.62 -3.13 2.92
N THR A 93 -13.47 -2.76 1.64
CA THR A 93 -13.17 -1.38 1.25
C THR A 93 -14.09 -0.86 0.12
N VAL A 94 -14.66 0.33 0.32
CA VAL A 94 -15.35 1.07 -0.74
C VAL A 94 -14.52 2.27 -1.15
N GLY A 95 -14.28 2.41 -2.45
CA GLY A 95 -13.48 3.49 -3.04
C GLY A 95 -14.32 4.60 -3.65
N TYR A 96 -13.92 5.85 -3.41
CA TYR A 96 -14.46 7.06 -4.06
C TYR A 96 -13.34 7.88 -4.67
N GLU A 97 -13.65 8.56 -5.77
CA GLU A 97 -12.68 9.36 -6.52
C GLU A 97 -13.30 10.72 -6.90
N SER A 98 -12.50 11.78 -6.82
CA SER A 98 -12.84 13.09 -7.40
C SER A 98 -12.86 13.03 -8.94
N LYS A 99 -13.46 14.03 -9.60
CA LYS A 99 -13.58 14.02 -11.08
C LYS A 99 -12.24 13.96 -11.83
N ASP A 100 -11.18 14.43 -11.20
CA ASP A 100 -9.81 14.53 -11.72
C ASP A 100 -8.90 13.39 -11.24
N GLY A 101 -9.37 12.49 -10.38
CA GLY A 101 -8.56 11.41 -9.83
C GLY A 101 -7.59 11.81 -8.71
N ALA A 102 -7.61 13.09 -8.29
CA ALA A 102 -6.64 13.63 -7.33
C ALA A 102 -6.88 13.17 -5.88
N ILE A 103 -8.12 12.84 -5.54
CA ILE A 103 -8.54 12.43 -4.19
C ILE A 103 -9.13 11.03 -4.29
N ILE A 104 -8.60 10.12 -3.47
CA ILE A 104 -9.08 8.74 -3.32
C ILE A 104 -9.52 8.57 -1.87
N ILE A 105 -10.77 8.16 -1.67
CA ILE A 105 -11.30 7.89 -0.33
C ILE A 105 -11.61 6.40 -0.22
N SER A 106 -11.11 5.78 0.84
CA SER A 106 -11.34 4.39 1.18
C SER A 106 -12.04 4.30 2.52
N ILE A 107 -13.26 3.75 2.53
CA ILE A 107 -13.94 3.37 3.77
C ILE A 107 -13.60 1.91 4.01
N SER A 108 -12.81 1.64 5.04
CA SER A 108 -12.43 0.29 5.44
C SER A 108 -13.08 -0.11 6.75
N VAL A 109 -13.26 -1.40 6.95
CA VAL A 109 -13.84 -1.97 8.17
C VAL A 109 -12.75 -2.75 8.90
N ASP A 110 -12.42 -2.33 10.12
CA ASP A 110 -11.48 -3.06 10.97
C ASP A 110 -12.23 -3.89 12.03
N ARG A 111 -11.61 -5.00 12.44
CA ARG A 111 -12.16 -6.01 13.35
C ARG A 111 -12.24 -5.55 14.80
N GLU A 112 -11.68 -4.40 15.14
CA GLU A 112 -11.74 -3.81 16.50
C GLU A 112 -12.96 -2.92 16.74
N MET A 113 -14.07 -3.14 16.03
CA MET A 113 -15.29 -2.31 16.09
C MET A 113 -15.05 -0.85 15.72
N ARG A 114 -14.13 -0.62 14.79
CA ARG A 114 -13.83 0.69 14.23
C ARG A 114 -14.07 0.70 12.74
N VAL A 115 -14.57 1.83 12.24
CA VAL A 115 -14.65 2.10 10.80
C VAL A 115 -13.63 3.17 10.46
N PRO A 116 -12.42 2.79 9.98
CA PRO A 116 -11.46 3.74 9.43
C PRO A 116 -11.93 4.26 8.06
N ILE A 117 -12.20 5.55 7.98
CA ILE A 117 -12.41 6.29 6.74
C ILE A 117 -11.12 7.04 6.42
N ARG A 118 -10.41 6.62 5.38
CA ARG A 118 -9.15 7.25 4.95
C ARG A 118 -9.36 8.05 3.68
N ILE A 119 -8.89 9.29 3.70
CA ILE A 119 -8.77 10.16 2.53
C ILE A 119 -7.30 10.21 2.15
N SER A 120 -6.98 9.82 0.94
CA SER A 120 -5.63 9.84 0.35
C SER A 120 -5.62 10.75 -0.86
N SER A 121 -4.49 11.39 -1.14
CA SER A 121 -4.31 12.17 -2.37
C SER A 121 -3.09 11.72 -3.14
N THR A 122 -3.19 11.77 -4.47
CA THR A 122 -2.06 11.53 -5.38
C THR A 122 -1.14 12.76 -5.51
N ALA A 123 -1.54 13.90 -4.93
CA ALA A 123 -0.71 15.10 -4.88
C ALA A 123 0.50 14.91 -3.95
N GLU A 124 1.53 15.73 -4.14
CA GLU A 124 2.74 15.71 -3.31
C GLU A 124 2.45 16.07 -1.83
N ASN A 125 1.45 16.92 -1.61
CA ASN A 125 0.97 17.31 -0.29
C ASN A 125 -0.53 17.03 -0.18
N PHE A 126 -1.06 16.90 1.04
CA PHE A 126 -2.50 16.76 1.27
C PHE A 126 -3.21 18.06 0.84
N PRO A 127 -4.03 18.04 -0.23
CA PRO A 127 -4.50 19.27 -0.83
C PRO A 127 -5.64 19.91 -0.01
N PRO A 128 -5.84 21.24 -0.09
CA PRO A 128 -6.87 21.94 0.69
C PRO A 128 -8.28 21.41 0.44
N GLU A 129 -8.60 20.94 -0.77
CA GLU A 129 -9.90 20.32 -1.03
C GLU A 129 -10.09 18.99 -0.29
N ALA A 130 -9.05 18.16 -0.18
CA ALA A 130 -9.11 16.93 0.61
C ALA A 130 -9.21 17.22 2.11
N ASP A 131 -8.56 18.30 2.56
CA ASP A 131 -8.66 18.81 3.93
C ASP A 131 -10.08 19.28 4.26
N ALA A 132 -10.69 20.08 3.38
CA ALA A 132 -12.07 20.53 3.53
C ALA A 132 -13.08 19.36 3.53
N LEU A 133 -12.87 18.36 2.67
CA LEU A 133 -13.67 17.13 2.68
C LEU A 133 -13.52 16.36 4.00
N PHE A 134 -12.30 16.25 4.51
CA PHE A 134 -12.03 15.57 5.78
C PHE A 134 -12.73 16.26 6.94
N GLU A 135 -12.56 17.58 7.09
CA GLU A 135 -13.17 18.35 8.18
C GLU A 135 -14.70 18.32 8.10
N GLY A 136 -15.26 18.43 6.88
CA GLY A 136 -16.71 18.35 6.68
C GLY A 136 -17.27 16.97 7.04
N LEU A 137 -16.58 15.90 6.64
CA LEU A 137 -16.95 14.53 7.02
C LEU A 137 -16.89 14.34 8.53
N LYS A 138 -15.80 14.78 9.18
CA LYS A 138 -15.61 14.71 10.63
C LYS A 138 -16.73 15.44 11.38
N VAL A 139 -17.06 16.65 10.97
CA VAL A 139 -18.17 17.43 11.56
C VAL A 139 -19.50 16.69 11.38
N ARG A 140 -19.78 16.16 10.18
CA ARG A 140 -21.02 15.42 9.92
C ARG A 140 -21.13 14.19 10.82
N MET A 141 -20.07 13.40 10.89
CA MET A 141 -20.03 12.18 11.69
C MET A 141 -20.16 12.47 13.18
N ASN A 142 -19.45 13.48 13.69
CA ASN A 142 -19.56 13.87 15.09
C ASN A 142 -20.92 14.48 15.44
N ASN A 143 -21.57 15.20 14.52
CA ASN A 143 -22.94 15.68 14.73
C ASN A 143 -23.95 14.52 14.76
N ARG A 144 -23.74 13.49 13.95
CA ARG A 144 -24.61 12.32 13.87
C ARG A 144 -24.41 11.38 15.06
N TRP A 145 -23.16 11.14 15.43
CA TRP A 145 -22.73 10.26 16.52
C TRP A 145 -21.69 10.97 17.40
N PRO A 146 -22.15 11.81 18.34
CA PRO A 146 -21.26 12.60 19.19
C PRO A 146 -20.27 11.74 19.97
N ASN A 147 -19.01 12.18 20.00
CA ASN A 147 -17.90 11.54 20.73
C ASN A 147 -17.46 10.16 20.20
N SER A 148 -18.00 9.71 19.06
CA SER A 148 -17.60 8.43 18.44
C SER A 148 -16.42 8.58 17.47
N THR A 149 -16.06 9.79 17.08
CA THR A 149 -15.06 10.07 16.05
C THR A 149 -13.68 10.36 16.63
N GLN A 150 -12.64 9.72 16.10
CA GLN A 150 -11.23 10.00 16.42
C GLN A 150 -10.45 10.26 15.14
N GLU A 151 -9.52 11.20 15.19
CA GLU A 151 -8.66 11.54 14.05
C GLU A 151 -7.28 10.89 14.19
N THR A 152 -6.80 10.31 13.10
CA THR A 152 -5.45 9.75 12.98
C THR A 152 -4.78 10.30 11.72
N THR A 153 -3.56 10.80 11.87
CA THR A 153 -2.76 11.38 10.78
C THR A 153 -1.50 10.54 10.59
N ASN A 154 -1.20 10.19 9.33
CA ASN A 154 0.02 9.45 8.94
C ASN A 154 0.86 10.26 7.95
#